data_AF-A0A949LM76-F1
#
_entry.id   AF-A0A949LM76-F1
#
_cell.length_a   1.000
_cell.length_b   1.000
_cell.length_c   1.000
_cell.angle_alpha   90.00
_cell.angle_beta   90.00
_cell.angle_gamma   90.00
#
_symmetry.space_group_name_H-M   'P 1'
#
loop_
_entity.id
_entity.type
_entity.pdbx_description
1 polymer ?
#
loop_
_entity_poly.entity_id
_entity_poly.type
_entity_poly.pdbx_seq_one_letter_code
_entity_poly.pdbx_strand_id
1 'polypeptide(L)'
;TGLARLAIITHAPVIPVAQWGSQIVMPTYEKKIKLFPRTPIKMLAGKPLDLSPWYGKENDPDALREATAFVMRELTNLVEELRGEKRPVEIFDPHNSDLPRTGNFKKAKKK
;
A
#
# COMPACT_ATOMS: atom_id res chain seq x y z
N THR A 1 -7.80 -0.99 -8.60
CA THR A 1 -6.96 -0.82 -9.82
C THR A 1 -7.08 0.57 -10.47
N GLY A 2 -7.65 1.60 -9.82
CA GLY A 2 -7.83 2.92 -10.45
C GLY A 2 -6.54 3.65 -10.81
N LEU A 3 -5.52 3.60 -9.93
CA LEU A 3 -4.21 4.20 -10.16
C LEU A 3 -3.52 3.65 -11.42
N ALA A 4 -3.42 2.32 -11.53
CA ALA A 4 -2.77 1.68 -12.68
C ALA A 4 -3.45 2.08 -14.00
N ARG A 5 -4.78 2.08 -14.04
CA ARG A 5 -5.54 2.49 -15.22
C ARG A 5 -5.23 3.93 -15.63
N LEU A 6 -5.23 4.86 -14.68
CA LEU A 6 -4.95 6.27 -14.94
C LEU A 6 -3.52 6.46 -15.45
N ALA A 7 -2.55 5.79 -14.83
CA ALA A 7 -1.14 5.90 -15.21
C ALA A 7 -0.87 5.33 -16.62
N ILE A 8 -1.54 4.22 -16.98
CA ILE A 8 -1.43 3.61 -18.31
C ILE A 8 -2.03 4.52 -19.38
N ILE A 9 -3.21 5.10 -19.14
CA ILE A 9 -3.88 5.99 -20.12
C ILE A 9 -3.07 7.28 -20.32
N THR A 10 -2.65 7.91 -19.23
CA THR A 10 -2.00 9.22 -19.29
C THR A 10 -0.49 9.15 -19.55
N HIS A 11 0.10 7.96 -19.47
CA HIS A 11 1.56 7.75 -19.51
C HIS A 11 2.31 8.59 -18.46
N ALA A 12 1.61 9.00 -17.39
CA ALA A 12 2.19 9.81 -16.34
C ALA A 12 3.16 8.96 -15.49
N PRO A 13 4.29 9.54 -15.06
CA PRO A 13 5.23 8.84 -14.20
C PRO A 13 4.61 8.57 -12.83
N VAL A 14 4.65 7.31 -12.39
CA VAL A 14 4.19 6.93 -11.06
C VAL A 14 5.39 6.88 -10.11
N ILE A 15 5.38 7.75 -9.10
CA ILE A 15 6.42 7.81 -8.07
C ILE A 15 5.88 7.16 -6.79
N PRO A 16 6.47 6.04 -6.34
CA PRO A 16 6.06 5.36 -5.12
C PRO A 16 6.62 6.10 -3.90
N VAL A 17 5.76 6.35 -2.91
CA VAL A 17 6.17 7.01 -1.65
C VAL A 17 5.80 6.10 -0.48
N ALA A 18 6.82 5.58 0.20
CA ALA A 18 6.67 4.78 1.41
C ALA A 18 6.66 5.69 2.64
N GLN A 19 5.82 5.37 3.61
CA GLN A 19 5.72 6.08 4.89
C GLN A 19 5.65 5.09 6.05
N TRP A 20 6.33 5.40 7.15
CA TRP A 20 6.26 4.63 8.40
C TRP A 20 6.34 5.51 9.62
N GLY A 21 5.62 5.11 10.66
CA GLY A 21 5.56 5.78 11.96
C GLY A 21 4.25 6.55 12.20
N SER A 22 3.51 6.90 11.14
CA SER A 22 2.18 7.53 11.29
C SER A 22 1.18 6.63 12.01
N GLN A 23 1.26 5.32 11.79
CA GLN A 23 0.43 4.32 12.47
C GLN A 23 0.67 4.23 13.98
N ILE A 24 1.80 4.72 14.47
CA ILE A 24 2.13 4.77 15.90
C ILE A 24 1.54 6.05 16.52
N VAL A 25 1.61 7.17 15.79
CA VAL A 25 1.04 8.47 16.20
C VAL A 25 -0.49 8.39 16.30
N MET A 26 -1.14 7.78 15.31
CA MET A 26 -2.58 7.59 15.28
C MET A 26 -2.90 6.15 14.87
N PRO A 27 -3.04 5.23 15.84
CA PRO A 27 -3.35 3.85 15.55
C PRO A 27 -4.71 3.66 14.89
N THR A 28 -4.82 2.64 14.04
CA THR A 28 -6.07 2.29 13.36
C THR A 28 -7.21 2.04 14.35
N TYR A 29 -8.34 2.71 14.10
CA TYR A 29 -9.56 2.72 14.91
C TYR A 29 -9.45 3.38 16.30
N GLU A 30 -8.37 4.11 16.56
CA GLU A 30 -8.20 4.88 17.78
C GLU A 30 -8.46 6.38 17.51
N LYS A 31 -9.11 7.07 18.46
CA LYS A 31 -9.34 8.53 18.38
C LYS A 31 -8.26 9.33 19.11
N LYS A 32 -7.33 8.65 19.80
CA LYS A 32 -6.29 9.27 20.61
C LYS A 32 -5.02 9.42 19.79
N ILE A 33 -4.55 10.65 19.66
CA ILE A 33 -3.26 10.93 19.03
C ILE A 33 -2.19 10.82 20.12
N LYS A 34 -1.18 9.98 19.89
CA LYS A 34 -0.02 9.84 20.78
C LYS A 34 1.08 10.78 20.32
N LEU A 35 1.16 11.96 20.93
CA LEU A 35 2.22 12.95 20.66
C LEU A 35 3.49 12.76 21.51
N PHE A 36 3.40 12.02 22.63
CA PHE A 36 4.51 11.82 23.54
C PHE A 36 4.69 10.33 23.92
N PRO A 37 5.92 9.77 23.89
CA PRO A 37 7.15 10.39 23.37
C PRO A 37 7.07 10.64 21.86
N ARG A 38 7.85 11.60 21.33
CA ARG A 38 7.79 12.02 19.92
C ARG A 38 8.11 10.84 18.99
N THR A 39 7.13 10.43 18.20
CA THR A 39 7.32 9.37 17.20
C THR A 39 7.99 9.92 15.93
N PRO A 40 9.11 9.34 15.46
CA PRO A 40 9.68 9.69 14.17
C PRO A 40 8.81 9.14 13.03
N ILE A 41 8.36 10.02 12.12
CA ILE A 41 7.73 9.63 10.86
C ILE A 41 8.80 9.70 9.78
N LYS A 42 9.05 8.57 9.11
CA LYS A 42 9.99 8.49 7.99
C LYS A 42 9.21 8.35 6.70
N MET A 43 9.70 9.01 5.65
CA MET A 43 9.16 8.92 4.30
C MET A 43 10.29 8.70 3.31
N LEU A 44 10.06 7.86 2.30
CA LEU A 44 11.02 7.57 1.24
C LEU A 44 10.28 7.62 -0.10
N ALA A 45 10.73 8.48 -0.99
CA ALA A 45 10.25 8.53 -2.37
C ALA A 45 11.20 7.70 -3.25
N GLY A 46 10.63 6.70 -3.95
CA GLY A 46 11.37 5.87 -4.87
C GLY A 46 11.56 6.52 -6.24
N LYS A 47 12.21 5.78 -7.14
CA LYS A 47 12.33 6.16 -8.54
C LYS A 47 10.98 6.02 -9.26
N PRO A 48 10.76 6.75 -10.37
CA PRO A 48 9.60 6.53 -11.23
C PRO A 48 9.51 5.06 -11.66
N LEU A 49 8.32 4.48 -11.56
CA LEU A 49 8.07 3.11 -11.96
C LEU A 49 7.86 3.01 -13.47
N ASP A 50 8.45 1.98 -14.08
CA ASP A 50 8.22 1.67 -15.48
C ASP A 50 6.93 0.87 -15.64
N LEU A 51 5.93 1.51 -16.27
CA LEU A 51 4.65 0.89 -16.60
C LEU A 51 4.52 0.58 -18.09
N SER A 52 5.61 0.74 -18.87
CA SER A 52 5.64 0.47 -20.31
C SER A 52 5.09 -0.89 -20.72
N PRO A 53 5.32 -2.00 -19.97
CA PRO A 53 4.77 -3.32 -20.32
C PRO A 53 3.23 -3.40 -20.37
N TRP A 54 2.54 -2.44 -19.74
CA TRP A 54 1.08 -2.40 -19.64
C TRP A 54 0.43 -1.26 -20.45
N TYR A 55 1.20 -0.50 -21.22
CA TYR A 55 0.66 0.51 -22.13
C TYR A 55 -0.22 -0.11 -23.22
N GLY A 56 -1.36 0.52 -23.50
CA GLY A 56 -2.38 0.04 -24.44
C GLY A 56 -3.26 -1.11 -23.91
N LYS A 57 -3.12 -1.49 -22.63
CA LYS A 57 -3.92 -2.53 -21.97
C LYS A 57 -4.88 -1.97 -20.92
N GLU A 58 -5.30 -0.72 -21.06
CA GLU A 58 -6.12 0.00 -20.07
C GLU A 58 -7.53 -0.57 -19.83
N ASN A 59 -8.01 -1.42 -20.75
CA ASN A 59 -9.32 -2.06 -20.66
C ASN A 59 -9.22 -3.56 -20.31
N ASP A 60 -8.01 -4.10 -20.17
CA ASP A 60 -7.78 -5.47 -19.75
C ASP A 60 -7.71 -5.54 -18.21
N PRO A 61 -8.71 -6.18 -17.55
CA PRO A 61 -8.74 -6.26 -16.10
C PRO A 61 -7.52 -6.98 -15.49
N ASP A 62 -6.95 -7.96 -16.20
CA ASP A 62 -5.84 -8.75 -15.69
C ASP A 62 -4.52 -7.98 -15.80
N ALA A 63 -4.30 -7.29 -16.92
CA ALA A 63 -3.19 -6.35 -17.07
C ALA A 63 -3.21 -5.25 -15.98
N LEU A 64 -4.39 -4.72 -15.63
CA LEU A 64 -4.53 -3.73 -14.57
C LEU A 64 -4.21 -4.30 -13.17
N ARG A 65 -4.59 -5.55 -12.91
CA ARG A 65 -4.25 -6.25 -11.66
C ARG A 65 -2.75 -6.46 -11.56
N GLU A 66 -2.11 -6.94 -12.62
CA GLU A 66 -0.66 -7.14 -12.69
C GLU A 66 0.11 -5.84 -12.50
N ALA A 67 -0.26 -4.76 -13.20
CA ALA A 67 0.36 -3.46 -13.04
C ALA A 67 0.22 -2.94 -11.60
N THR A 68 -0.96 -3.10 -11.00
CA THR A 68 -1.18 -2.73 -9.59
C THR A 68 -0.30 -3.57 -8.66
N ALA A 69 -0.21 -4.89 -8.89
CA ALA A 69 0.63 -5.79 -8.11
C ALA A 69 2.12 -5.44 -8.24
N PHE A 70 2.58 -5.04 -9.42
CA PHE A 70 3.93 -4.52 -9.64
C PHE A 70 4.20 -3.27 -8.81
N VAL A 71 3.34 -2.25 -8.89
CA VAL A 71 3.48 -1.02 -8.10
C VAL A 71 3.52 -1.32 -6.60
N MET A 72 2.63 -2.21 -6.12
CA MET A 72 2.58 -2.58 -4.70
C MET A 72 3.83 -3.36 -4.24
N ARG A 73 4.44 -4.18 -5.11
CA ARG A 73 5.71 -4.86 -4.81
C ARG A 73 6.84 -3.85 -4.61
N GLU A 74 6.98 -2.91 -5.53
CA GLU A 74 8.01 -1.87 -5.44
C GLU A 74 7.81 -0.97 -4.21
N LEU A 75 6.56 -0.60 -3.91
CA LEU A 75 6.24 0.12 -2.68
C LEU A 75 6.59 -0.70 -1.43
N THR A 76 6.39 -2.01 -1.45
CA THR A 76 6.74 -2.88 -0.33
C THR A 76 8.25 -2.90 -0.10
N ASN A 77 9.06 -2.99 -1.17
CA ASN A 77 10.52 -2.94 -1.07
C ASN A 77 10.99 -1.64 -0.37
N LEU A 78 10.39 -0.50 -0.71
CA LEU A 78 10.69 0.78 -0.05
C LEU A 78 10.31 0.78 1.43
N VAL A 79 9.18 0.16 1.79
CA VAL A 79 8.77 0.03 3.19
C VAL A 79 9.70 -0.89 3.96
N GLU A 80 10.18 -1.99 3.36
CA GLU A 80 11.18 -2.89 3.96
C GLU A 80 12.47 -2.14 4.30
N GLU A 81 12.98 -1.35 3.37
CA GLU A 81 14.16 -0.50 3.58
C GLU A 81 13.92 0.49 4.73
N LEU A 82 12.78 1.17 4.71
CA LEU A 82 12.46 2.23 5.65
C LEU A 82 12.23 1.70 7.09
N ARG A 83 11.71 0.47 7.24
CA ARG A 83 11.52 -0.18 8.55
C ARG A 83 12.70 -1.05 9.00
N GLY A 84 13.59 -1.45 8.09
CA GLY A 84 14.72 -2.35 8.37
C GLY A 84 14.33 -3.82 8.58
N GLU A 85 13.15 -4.23 8.13
CA GLU A 85 12.63 -5.60 8.27
C GLU A 85 12.12 -6.14 6.94
N LYS A 86 12.32 -7.44 6.71
CA LYS A 86 11.80 -8.13 5.53
C LYS A 86 10.31 -8.42 5.65
N ARG A 87 9.59 -8.31 4.53
CA ARG A 87 8.18 -8.64 4.40
C ARG A 87 7.99 -10.13 4.67
N PRO A 88 6.85 -10.52 5.26
CA PRO A 88 6.46 -11.92 5.30
C PRO A 88 6.46 -12.53 3.90
N VAL A 89 6.72 -13.84 3.82
CA VAL A 89 6.74 -14.57 2.54
C VAL A 89 5.39 -14.46 1.83
N GLU A 90 4.30 -14.55 2.61
CA GLU A 90 2.94 -14.38 2.11
C GLU A 90 2.50 -12.92 2.22
N ILE A 91 2.11 -12.35 1.08
CA ILE A 91 1.53 -11.01 1.03
C ILE A 91 0.07 -11.12 1.48
N PHE A 92 -0.32 -10.28 2.43
CA PHE A 92 -1.69 -10.22 2.90
C PHE A 92 -2.65 -9.81 1.76
N ASP A 93 -3.59 -10.68 1.42
CA ASP A 93 -4.70 -10.39 0.50
C ASP A 93 -6.02 -10.23 1.28
N PRO A 94 -6.62 -9.03 1.29
CA PRO A 94 -7.92 -8.81 1.92
C PRO A 94 -9.05 -9.69 1.40
N HIS A 95 -9.01 -10.16 0.15
CA HIS A 95 -10.08 -10.97 -0.45
C HIS A 95 -10.13 -12.38 0.11
N ASN A 96 -8.98 -12.90 0.54
CA ASN A 96 -8.84 -14.24 1.10
C ASN A 96 -8.78 -14.23 2.63
N SER A 97 -8.97 -13.06 3.26
CA SER A 97 -8.90 -12.92 4.71
C SER A 97 -10.26 -13.16 5.37
N ASP A 98 -10.27 -13.81 6.53
CA ASP A 98 -11.46 -13.99 7.37
C ASP A 98 -11.90 -12.70 8.10
N LEU A 99 -11.18 -11.59 7.86
CA LEU A 99 -11.48 -10.30 8.49
C LEU A 99 -12.71 -9.67 7.83
N PRO A 100 -13.55 -8.95 8.60
CA PRO A 100 -14.68 -8.24 8.03
C PRO A 100 -14.19 -7.17 7.05
N ARG A 101 -14.78 -7.13 5.84
CA ARG A 101 -14.41 -6.19 4.76
C ARG A 101 -14.60 -4.72 5.14
N THR A 102 -15.49 -4.45 6.09
CA THR A 102 -15.79 -3.10 6.57
C THR A 102 -15.95 -3.09 8.10
N GLY A 103 -15.78 -1.92 8.70
CA GLY A 103 -15.90 -1.73 10.15
C GLY A 103 -14.60 -1.98 10.91
N ASN A 104 -14.71 -2.02 12.25
CA ASN A 104 -13.56 -2.23 13.14
C ASN A 104 -13.38 -3.72 13.43
N PHE A 105 -12.43 -4.36 12.73
CA PHE A 105 -12.11 -5.77 12.91
C PHE A 105 -11.45 -6.10 14.27
N LYS A 106 -10.97 -5.09 15.01
CA LYS A 106 -10.41 -5.29 16.37
C LYS A 106 -11.49 -5.41 17.44
N LYS A 107 -12.74 -4.99 17.17
CA LYS A 107 -13.84 -5.27 18.09
C LYS A 107 -14.18 -6.75 17.96
N ALA A 108 -14.02 -7.51 19.03
CA ALA A 108 -14.50 -8.89 19.09
C ALA A 108 -15.95 -8.92 18.60
N LYS A 109 -16.30 -9.90 17.76
CA LYS A 109 -17.70 -10.27 17.52
C LYS A 109 -18.30 -10.50 18.91
N LYS A 110 -19.10 -9.56 19.41
CA LYS A 110 -20.03 -9.88 20.50
C LYS A 110 -20.94 -10.95 19.91
N LYS A 111 -20.73 -12.19 20.33
CA LYS A 111 -21.70 -13.27 20.18
C LYS A 111 -23.00 -12.85 20.86
#